data_AF-A0AAD9MMG6-F1
#
_entry.id   AF-A0AAD9MMG6-F1
#
_cell.length_a   1.000
_cell.length_b   1.000
_cell.length_c   1.000
_cell.angle_alpha   90.00
_cell.angle_beta   90.00
_cell.angle_gamma   90.00
#
_symmetry.space_group_name_H-M   'P 1'
#
loop_
_entity.id
_entity.type
_entity.pdbx_description
1 polymer ?
#
loop_
_entity_poly.entity_id
_entity_poly.type
_entity_poly.pdbx_seq_one_letter_code
_entity_poly.pdbx_strand_id
1 'polypeptide(L)'
;MLEPYRIEFDSVQAGTFFFQCVFVKCKEAAAVMEAAKVTKAHFGKDPASRYMPHLSLLYSDIDAEQKQALASKLQRELFETSGERCLAGSSFLVDRLVLWKTPAGDRDVVEDWERIAEVQLTG
;
A
#
# COMPACT_ATOMS: atom_id res chain seq x y z
N MET A 1 -16.68 14.32 -1.12
CA MET A 1 -16.81 12.92 -0.65
C MET A 1 -15.95 12.07 -1.57
N LEU A 2 -15.28 11.04 -1.08
CA LEU A 2 -14.39 10.23 -1.92
C LEU A 2 -15.19 9.25 -2.78
N GLU A 3 -14.97 9.25 -4.09
CA GLU A 3 -15.58 8.30 -5.02
C GLU A 3 -14.74 7.00 -5.09
N PRO A 4 -15.32 5.85 -5.44
CA PRO A 4 -14.56 4.65 -5.73
C PRO A 4 -13.50 4.91 -6.81
N TYR A 5 -12.29 4.38 -6.62
CA TYR A 5 -11.17 4.60 -7.53
C TYR A 5 -10.37 3.33 -7.76
N ARG A 6 -9.61 3.26 -8.85
CA ARG A 6 -8.78 2.08 -9.16
C ARG A 6 -7.34 2.31 -8.75
N ILE A 7 -6.71 1.26 -8.25
CA ILE A 7 -5.27 1.18 -8.04
C ILE A 7 -4.69 0.23 -9.08
N GLU A 8 -3.72 0.73 -9.83
CA GLU A 8 -2.91 -0.04 -10.76
C GLU A 8 -1.56 -0.36 -10.13
N PHE A 9 -1.06 -1.56 -10.39
CA PHE A 9 0.25 -2.00 -9.90
C PHE A 9 1.37 -1.55 -10.84
N ASP A 10 2.53 -1.23 -10.26
CA ASP A 10 3.72 -0.77 -10.98
C ASP A 10 4.82 -1.84 -10.92
N SER A 11 5.37 -2.09 -9.73
CA SER A 11 6.50 -3.02 -9.53
C SER A 11 6.60 -3.47 -8.08
N VAL A 12 7.32 -4.56 -7.82
CA VAL A 12 7.74 -4.94 -6.47
C VAL A 12 9.01 -4.19 -6.11
N GLN A 13 9.06 -3.62 -4.91
CA GLN A 13 10.23 -2.93 -4.39
C GLN A 13 10.55 -3.37 -2.96
N ALA A 14 11.81 -3.17 -2.58
CA ALA A 14 12.29 -3.31 -1.21
C ALA A 14 12.67 -1.94 -0.67
N GLY A 15 12.20 -1.62 0.54
CA GLY A 15 12.58 -0.41 1.26
C GLY A 15 13.62 -0.69 2.34
N THR A 16 13.87 0.32 3.18
CA THR A 16 14.99 0.33 4.13
C THR A 16 14.57 0.15 5.60
N PHE A 17 13.27 0.10 5.89
CA PHE A 17 12.75 0.05 7.26
C PHE A 17 11.65 -1.01 7.39
N PHE A 18 11.34 -1.44 8.62
CA PHE A 18 10.45 -2.56 8.95
C PHE A 18 9.11 -2.56 8.18
N PHE A 19 8.35 -1.46 8.24
CA PHE A 19 7.04 -1.32 7.58
C PHE A 19 7.11 -1.16 6.05
N GLN A 20 8.33 -1.06 5.49
CA GLN A 20 8.57 -1.00 4.05
C GLN A 20 9.61 -2.05 3.66
N CYS A 21 9.54 -3.26 4.22
CA CYS A 21 10.49 -4.33 3.91
C CYS A 21 10.35 -4.77 2.44
N VAL A 22 9.20 -5.32 2.05
CA VAL A 22 8.88 -5.60 0.64
C VAL A 22 7.43 -5.22 0.36
N PHE A 23 7.18 -4.56 -0.76
CA PHE A 23 5.87 -4.03 -1.12
C PHE A 23 5.66 -3.97 -2.64
N VAL A 24 4.41 -3.97 -3.08
CA VAL A 24 4.02 -3.63 -4.45
C VAL A 24 3.80 -2.13 -4.52
N LYS A 25 4.67 -1.42 -5.24
CA LYS A 25 4.45 -0.03 -5.59
C LYS A 25 3.27 0.05 -6.57
N CYS A 26 2.42 1.05 -6.37
CA CYS A 26 1.28 1.33 -7.22
C CYS A 26 1.55 2.59 -8.06
N LYS A 27 0.81 2.74 -9.16
CA LYS A 27 0.89 3.95 -9.99
C LYS A 27 0.30 5.16 -9.27
N GLU A 28 0.92 6.32 -9.47
CA GLU A 28 0.45 7.62 -8.97
C GLU A 28 -0.66 8.20 -9.86
N ALA A 29 -1.70 7.41 -10.11
CA ALA A 29 -2.85 7.86 -10.88
C ALA A 29 -3.56 9.04 -10.17
N ALA A 30 -4.13 9.97 -10.94
CA ALA A 30 -4.72 11.20 -10.40
C ALA A 30 -5.76 10.94 -9.28
N ALA A 31 -6.62 9.94 -9.46
CA ALA A 31 -7.62 9.56 -8.45
C ALA A 31 -7.00 9.03 -7.14
N VAL A 32 -5.91 8.27 -7.24
CA VAL A 32 -5.18 7.74 -6.06
C VAL A 32 -4.52 8.89 -5.28
N MET A 33 -3.91 9.83 -6.00
CA MET A 33 -3.25 10.98 -5.38
C MET A 33 -4.26 11.95 -4.75
N GLU A 34 -5.41 12.17 -5.40
CA GLU A 34 -6.48 12.98 -4.82
C GLU A 34 -7.09 12.30 -3.59
N ALA A 35 -7.30 10.98 -3.63
CA ALA A 35 -7.77 10.22 -2.47
C ALA A 35 -6.85 10.40 -1.25
N ALA A 36 -5.54 10.34 -1.46
CA ALA A 36 -4.56 10.59 -0.41
C ALA A 36 -4.61 12.02 0.11
N LYS A 37 -4.67 13.02 -0.78
CA LYS A 37 -4.75 14.45 -0.43
C LYS A 37 -6.01 14.76 0.40
N VAL A 38 -7.18 14.31 -0.06
CA VAL A 38 -8.47 14.51 0.63
C VAL A 38 -8.46 13.83 1.99
N THR A 39 -8.01 12.57 2.06
CA THR A 39 -7.96 11.81 3.32
C THR A 39 -7.01 12.48 4.33
N LYS A 40 -5.81 12.90 3.89
CA LYS A 40 -4.86 13.63 4.75
C LYS A 40 -5.50 14.91 5.32
N ALA A 41 -6.14 15.72 4.49
CA ALA A 41 -6.81 16.94 4.92
C ALA A 41 -7.89 16.66 5.99
N HIS A 42 -8.71 15.63 5.79
CA HIS A 42 -9.77 15.26 6.73
C HIS A 42 -9.24 14.84 8.10
N PHE A 43 -8.09 14.15 8.15
CA PHE A 43 -7.45 13.72 9.39
C PHE A 43 -6.41 14.73 9.93
N GLY A 44 -6.44 15.98 9.47
CA GLY A 44 -5.56 17.05 9.96
C GLY A 44 -4.08 16.85 9.63
N LYS A 45 -3.75 16.06 8.59
CA LYS A 45 -2.39 15.88 8.07
C LYS A 45 -2.15 16.84 6.90
N ASP A 46 -0.90 17.20 6.66
CA ASP A 46 -0.50 18.06 5.54
C ASP A 46 -0.89 17.40 4.19
N PRO A 47 -1.83 18.00 3.42
CA PRO A 47 -2.27 17.46 2.13
C PRO A 47 -1.17 17.46 1.06
N ALA A 48 -0.15 18.32 1.20
CA ALA A 48 0.96 18.44 0.25
C ALA A 48 2.12 17.49 0.55
N SER A 49 2.11 16.82 1.71
CA SER A 49 3.15 15.86 2.08
C SER A 49 3.26 14.75 1.03
N ARG A 50 4.49 14.33 0.71
CA ARG A 50 4.75 13.27 -0.27
C ARG A 50 3.94 12.01 0.06
N TYR A 51 3.36 11.40 -0.96
CA TYR A 51 2.66 10.12 -0.85
C TYR A 51 3.19 9.18 -1.92
N MET A 52 3.48 7.94 -1.52
CA MET A 52 3.87 6.86 -2.42
C MET A 52 2.85 5.74 -2.22
N PRO A 53 1.91 5.53 -3.16
CA PRO A 53 0.92 4.47 -3.02
C PRO A 53 1.62 3.11 -3.15
N HIS A 54 1.42 2.25 -2.15
CA HIS A 54 1.99 0.91 -2.12
C HIS A 54 1.13 -0.04 -1.30
N LEU A 55 1.24 -1.33 -1.60
CA LEU A 55 0.71 -2.42 -0.79
C LEU A 55 1.86 -3.20 -0.17
N SER A 56 1.97 -3.17 1.15
CA SER A 56 2.96 -3.96 1.86
C SER A 56 2.72 -5.46 1.67
N LEU A 57 3.78 -6.21 1.34
CA LEU A 57 3.76 -7.67 1.23
C LEU A 57 4.39 -8.34 2.45
N LEU A 58 5.40 -7.70 3.04
CA LEU A 58 6.13 -8.20 4.20
C LEU A 58 6.54 -7.04 5.11
N TYR A 59 6.38 -7.24 6.42
CA TYR A 59 7.02 -6.45 7.47
C TYR A 59 8.07 -7.32 8.16
N SER A 60 9.34 -6.91 8.12
CA SER A 60 10.45 -7.69 8.67
C SER A 60 11.75 -6.88 8.73
N ASP A 61 12.63 -7.28 9.65
CA ASP A 61 14.00 -6.76 9.79
C ASP A 61 15.06 -7.63 9.12
N ILE A 62 14.68 -8.47 8.16
CA ILE A 62 15.65 -9.18 7.31
C ILE A 62 16.64 -8.19 6.67
N ASP A 63 17.84 -8.69 6.37
CA ASP A 63 18.90 -7.86 5.85
C ASP A 63 18.62 -7.34 4.42
N ALA A 64 19.42 -6.38 3.96
CA ALA A 64 19.22 -5.75 2.67
C ALA A 64 19.36 -6.74 1.49
N GLU A 65 20.25 -7.72 1.59
CA GLU A 65 20.46 -8.72 0.54
C GLU A 65 19.23 -9.63 0.40
N GLN A 66 18.72 -10.11 1.54
CA GLN A 66 17.50 -10.91 1.62
C GLN A 66 16.28 -10.14 1.10
N LYS A 67 16.15 -8.86 1.47
CA LYS A 67 15.08 -7.98 0.96
C LYS A 67 15.10 -7.87 -0.56
N GLN A 68 16.28 -7.62 -1.14
CA GLN A 68 16.43 -7.49 -2.59
C GLN A 68 16.20 -8.82 -3.32
N ALA A 69 16.71 -9.92 -2.78
CA ALA A 69 16.47 -11.25 -3.32
C ALA A 69 14.98 -11.61 -3.32
N LEU A 70 14.26 -11.30 -2.22
CA LEU A 70 12.82 -11.52 -2.12
C LEU A 70 12.02 -10.62 -3.08
N ALA A 71 12.35 -9.33 -3.16
CA ALA A 71 11.70 -8.42 -4.09
C ALA A 71 11.90 -8.86 -5.55
N SER A 72 13.11 -9.30 -5.92
CA SER A 72 13.42 -9.82 -7.26
C SER A 72 12.68 -11.12 -7.57
N LYS A 73 12.56 -12.02 -6.58
CA LYS A 73 11.74 -13.23 -6.71
C LYS A 73 10.27 -12.87 -6.96
N LEU A 74 9.70 -12.00 -6.13
CA LEU A 74 8.30 -11.61 -6.22
C LEU A 74 8.00 -10.77 -7.48
N GLN A 75 8.94 -9.95 -7.95
CA GLN A 75 8.83 -9.24 -9.21
C GLN A 75 8.60 -10.23 -10.36
N ARG A 76 9.43 -11.28 -10.43
CA ARG A 76 9.27 -12.33 -11.44
C ARG A 76 7.93 -13.04 -11.29
N GLU A 77 7.61 -13.51 -10.09
CA GLU A 77 6.39 -14.27 -9.82
C GLU A 77 5.10 -13.48 -10.09
N LEU A 78 5.07 -12.19 -9.74
CA LEU A 78 3.87 -11.37 -9.81
C LEU A 78 3.76 -10.53 -11.10
N PHE A 79 4.84 -10.25 -11.82
CA PHE A 79 4.78 -9.36 -13.00
C PHE A 79 5.32 -9.98 -14.28
N GLU A 80 6.19 -10.99 -14.19
CA GLU A 80 6.83 -11.58 -15.38
C GLU A 80 6.26 -12.97 -15.72
N THR A 81 5.52 -13.59 -14.80
CA THR A 81 4.75 -14.81 -15.12
C THR A 81 3.43 -14.46 -15.78
N SER A 82 2.95 -15.34 -16.66
CA SER A 82 1.60 -15.28 -17.24
C SER A 82 0.63 -16.14 -16.42
N GLY A 83 -0.59 -15.64 -16.20
CA GLY A 83 -1.66 -16.37 -15.50
C GLY A 83 -2.41 -15.47 -14.52
N GLU A 84 -3.34 -16.07 -13.77
CA GLU A 84 -4.24 -15.35 -12.85
C GLU A 84 -3.54 -14.57 -11.73
N ARG A 85 -2.30 -14.96 -11.40
CA ARG A 85 -1.48 -14.29 -10.37
C ARG A 85 -0.67 -13.13 -10.91
N CYS A 86 -0.67 -12.90 -12.23
CA CYS A 86 0.05 -11.81 -12.85
C CYS A 86 -0.66 -10.49 -12.54
N LEU A 87 0.04 -9.61 -11.85
CA LEU A 87 -0.38 -8.26 -11.53
C LEU A 87 -0.08 -7.27 -12.65
N ALA A 88 0.77 -7.61 -13.62
CA ALA A 88 1.15 -6.72 -14.71
C ALA A 88 -0.09 -6.30 -15.53
N GLY A 89 -0.30 -4.99 -15.65
CA GLY A 89 -1.46 -4.41 -16.34
C GLY A 89 -2.80 -4.62 -15.61
N SER A 90 -2.80 -5.23 -14.42
CA SER A 90 -4.00 -5.43 -13.62
C SER A 90 -4.26 -4.26 -12.66
N SER A 91 -5.46 -4.24 -12.09
CA SER A 91 -5.87 -3.24 -11.10
C SER A 91 -6.98 -3.79 -10.22
N PHE A 92 -7.19 -3.16 -9.07
CA PHE A 92 -8.35 -3.42 -8.21
C PHE A 92 -9.13 -2.14 -7.94
N LEU A 93 -10.42 -2.31 -7.65
CA LEU A 93 -11.30 -1.22 -7.24
C LEU A 93 -11.16 -1.02 -5.73
N VAL A 94 -10.89 0.22 -5.32
CA VAL A 94 -11.06 0.68 -3.94
C VAL A 94 -12.47 1.23 -3.82
N ASP A 95 -13.33 0.48 -3.15
CA ASP A 95 -14.73 0.85 -2.91
C ASP A 95 -15.00 1.08 -1.42
N ARG A 96 -14.01 0.89 -0.54
CA ARG A 96 -14.16 1.03 0.92
C ARG A 96 -12.93 1.63 1.55
N LEU A 97 -13.16 2.37 2.64
CA LEU A 97 -12.13 2.83 3.57
C LEU A 97 -12.35 2.16 4.92
N VAL A 98 -11.25 1.79 5.58
CA VAL A 98 -11.28 1.23 6.92
C VAL A 98 -10.49 2.14 7.84
N LEU A 99 -11.12 2.57 8.93
CA LEU A 99 -10.47 3.34 9.97
C LEU A 99 -9.82 2.38 10.96
N TRP A 100 -8.50 2.52 11.13
CA TRP A 100 -7.71 1.74 12.08
C TRP A 100 -7.13 2.67 13.14
N LYS A 101 -7.11 2.19 14.39
CA LYS A 101 -6.30 2.73 15.45
C LYS A 101 -5.03 1.90 15.52
N THR A 102 -3.91 2.54 15.25
CA THR A 102 -2.58 1.93 15.31
C THR A 102 -1.80 2.57 16.46
N PRO A 103 -1.33 1.79 17.45
CA PRO A 103 -0.54 2.35 18.54
C PRO A 103 0.74 3.01 18.02
N ALA A 104 1.16 4.09 18.66
CA ALA A 104 2.45 4.70 18.39
C ALA A 104 3.55 3.86 19.05
N GLY A 105 4.32 3.11 18.26
CA GLY A 105 5.42 2.27 18.75
C GLY A 105 6.17 1.55 17.63
N ASP A 106 7.38 1.10 17.91
CA ASP A 106 8.19 0.30 16.99
C ASP A 106 7.67 -1.15 16.91
N ARG A 107 7.72 -1.70 15.69
CA ARG A 107 7.79 -3.12 15.23
C ARG A 107 6.83 -4.18 15.79
N ASP A 108 6.54 -4.18 17.09
CA ASP A 108 5.77 -5.24 17.78
C ASP A 108 4.26 -4.93 17.90
N VAL A 109 3.78 -3.87 17.23
CA VAL A 109 2.43 -3.31 17.43
C VAL A 109 1.36 -3.82 16.45
N VAL A 110 1.67 -4.72 15.52
CA VAL A 110 0.65 -5.19 14.54
C VAL A 110 -0.48 -5.96 15.24
N GLU A 111 -0.18 -6.67 16.33
CA GLU A 111 -1.17 -7.39 17.14
C GLU A 111 -2.17 -6.45 17.84
N ASP A 112 -1.74 -5.21 18.10
CA ASP A 112 -2.53 -4.18 18.77
C ASP A 112 -3.31 -3.29 17.79
N TRP A 113 -3.34 -3.63 16.49
CA TRP A 113 -4.12 -2.88 15.51
C TRP A 113 -5.61 -3.15 15.69
N GLU A 114 -6.34 -2.08 15.94
CA GLU A 114 -7.77 -2.14 16.22
C GLU A 114 -8.54 -1.51 15.06
N ARG A 115 -9.41 -2.29 14.41
CA ARG A 115 -10.34 -1.78 13.39
C ARG A 115 -11.49 -1.07 14.09
N ILE A 116 -11.65 0.22 13.80
CA ILE A 116 -12.65 1.09 14.43
C ILE A 116 -13.93 1.18 13.60
N ALA A 117 -13.80 1.37 12.29
CA ALA A 117 -14.95 1.56 11.40
C ALA A 117 -14.61 1.16 9.96
N GLU A 118 -15.65 0.95 9.16
CA GLU A 118 -15.56 0.81 7.71
C GLU A 118 -16.62 1.70 7.06
N VAL A 119 -16.26 2.33 5.96
CA VAL A 119 -17.14 3.20 5.18
C VAL A 119 -17.06 2.79 3.72
N GLN A 120 -18.23 2.56 3.12
CA GLN A 120 -18.36 2.35 1.68
C GLN A 120 -18.21 3.69 0.95
N LEU A 121 -17.42 3.70 -0.12
CA LEU A 121 -17.33 4.79 -1.08
C LEU A 121 -18.52 4.65 -2.04
N THR A 122 -19.42 5.64 -2.01
CA THR A 122 -20.69 5.62 -2.76
C THR A 122 -20.80 6.87 -3.65
N GLY A 123 -19.72 7.20 -4.36
CA GLY A 123 -19.66 8.35 -5.27
C GLY A 123 -20.95 8.59 -6.04
#